data_AF-A0A524FFI6-F1
#
_entry.id   AF-A0A524FFI6-F1
#
_cell.length_a   1.000
_cell.length_b   1.000
_cell.length_c   1.000
_cell.angle_alpha   90.00
_cell.angle_beta   90.00
_cell.angle_gamma   90.00
#
_symmetry.space_group_name_H-M   'P 1'
#
loop_
_entity.id
_entity.type
_entity.pdbx_description
1 polymer ?
#
loop_
_entity_poly.entity_id
_entity_poly.type
_entity_poly.pdbx_seq_one_letter_code
_entity_poly.pdbx_strand_id
1 'polypeptide(L)' 'MCPTGILEPGDELNMRVAYLPRVKSGKESYCTGCRRCEFACPEWCIYILDEEEELSNEKAKT' A
#
# COMPACT_ATOMS: atom_id res chain seq x y z
N MET A 1 4.51 -3.40 -10.55
CA MET A 1 3.37 -3.16 -11.48
C MET A 1 2.15 -3.94 -10.98
N CYS A 2 1.00 -3.27 -10.78
CA CYS A 2 -0.23 -3.89 -10.27
C CYS A 2 -1.03 -4.55 -11.42
N PRO A 3 -1.38 -5.85 -11.33
CA PRO A 3 -2.11 -6.55 -12.40
C PRO A 3 -3.55 -6.07 -12.59
N THR A 4 -4.20 -5.60 -11.52
CA THR A 4 -5.59 -5.10 -11.55
C THR A 4 -5.68 -3.58 -11.80
N GLY A 5 -4.54 -2.90 -11.79
CA GLY A 5 -4.44 -1.46 -12.08
C GLY A 5 -5.24 -0.60 -11.11
N ILE A 6 -5.17 -0.92 -9.81
CA ILE A 6 -5.88 -0.19 -8.73
C ILE A 6 -5.17 1.10 -8.31
N LEU A 7 -3.86 1.21 -8.55
CA LEU A 7 -3.05 2.35 -8.11
C LEU A 7 -2.95 3.41 -9.21
N GLU A 8 -2.92 4.67 -8.80
CA GLU A 8 -2.55 5.83 -9.59
C GLU A 8 -1.46 6.66 -8.88
N PRO A 9 -0.63 7.42 -9.62
CA PRO A 9 0.31 8.35 -9.00
C PRO A 9 -0.46 9.35 -8.15
N GLY A 10 -0.08 9.50 -6.87
CA GLY A 10 -0.62 10.55 -6.03
C GLY A 10 0.16 11.85 -6.18
N ASP A 11 -0.45 12.92 -5.69
CA ASP A 11 0.03 14.30 -5.81
C ASP A 11 0.74 14.77 -4.52
N GLU A 12 0.69 13.94 -3.48
CA GLU A 12 1.26 14.23 -2.16
C GLU A 12 2.67 13.67 -2.01
N LEU A 13 3.57 14.55 -1.56
CA LEU A 13 4.91 14.17 -1.14
C LEU A 13 4.91 13.80 0.34
N ASN A 14 5.50 12.66 0.66
CA ASN A 14 5.80 12.30 2.04
C ASN A 14 7.09 13.00 2.53
N MET A 15 7.42 12.81 3.81
CA MET A 15 8.65 13.33 4.43
C MET A 15 9.96 12.84 3.77
N ARG A 16 9.89 11.79 2.94
CA ARG A 16 11.02 11.22 2.18
C ARG A 16 11.07 11.71 0.73
N VAL A 17 10.28 12.72 0.38
CA VAL A 17 10.21 13.30 -0.97
C VAL A 17 9.81 12.26 -2.02
N ALA A 18 8.89 11.36 -1.66
CA ALA A 18 8.31 10.38 -2.57
C ALA A 18 6.81 10.64 -2.77
N TYR A 19 6.37 10.54 -4.03
CA TYR A 19 4.96 10.59 -4.39
C TYR A 19 4.30 9.26 -4.06
N LEU A 20 3.39 9.28 -3.08
CA LEU A 20 2.69 8.08 -2.66
C LEU A 20 1.62 7.70 -3.69
N PRO A 21 1.54 6.43 -4.14
CA PRO A 21 0.46 6.00 -5.00
C PRO A 21 -0.87 6.03 -4.24
N ARG A 22 -1.93 6.49 -4.89
CA ARG A 22 -3.31 6.44 -4.37
C ARG A 22 -4.12 5.33 -5.01
N VAL A 23 -5.18 4.90 -4.33
CA VAL A 23 -6.14 3.96 -4.87
C VAL A 23 -7.13 4.72 -5.75
N LYS A 24 -7.30 4.23 -6.98
CA LYS A 24 -8.30 4.77 -7.92
C LYS A 24 -9.70 4.62 -7.35
N SER A 25 -10.49 5.68 -7.43
CA SER A 25 -11.89 5.66 -7.00
C SER A 25 -12.69 4.56 -7.70
N GLY A 26 -13.44 3.78 -6.92
CA GLY A 26 -14.26 2.66 -7.41
C GLY A 26 -13.49 1.35 -7.65
N LYS A 27 -12.20 1.28 -7.32
CA LYS A 27 -11.36 0.07 -7.42
C LYS A 27 -10.82 -0.41 -6.06
N GLU A 28 -11.37 0.08 -4.96
CA GLU A 28 -10.92 -0.20 -3.60
C GLU A 28 -10.96 -1.71 -3.29
N SER A 29 -11.94 -2.43 -3.83
CA SER A 29 -12.14 -3.88 -3.65
C SER A 29 -11.36 -4.77 -4.64
N TYR A 30 -10.57 -4.20 -5.55
CA TYR A 30 -9.88 -4.95 -6.61
C TYR A 30 -8.45 -5.36 -6.23
N CYS A 31 -8.01 -5.05 -5.00
CA CYS A 31 -6.73 -5.51 -4.46
C CYS A 31 -6.81 -7.01 -4.15
N THR A 32 -5.86 -7.80 -4.68
CA THR A 32 -5.80 -9.25 -4.45
C THR A 32 -4.69 -9.66 -3.47
N GLY A 33 -4.04 -8.69 -2.80
CA GLY A 33 -2.94 -8.99 -1.87
C GLY A 33 -1.68 -9.53 -2.55
N CYS A 34 -1.51 -9.38 -3.87
CA CYS A 34 -0.41 -10.01 -4.62
C CYS A 34 1.02 -9.52 -4.29
N ARG A 35 1.18 -8.49 -3.42
CA ARG A 35 2.46 -7.88 -3.00
C ARG A 35 3.39 -7.36 -4.12
N ARG A 36 2.94 -7.36 -5.38
CA ARG A 36 3.75 -6.87 -6.51
C ARG A 36 4.06 -5.37 -6.47
N CYS A 37 3.24 -4.57 -5.80
CA CYS A 37 3.49 -3.14 -5.60
C CYS A 37 4.61 -2.90 -4.59
N GLU A 38 4.62 -3.65 -3.49
CA GLU A 38 5.64 -3.62 -2.44
C GLU A 38 7.02 -3.97 -3.00
N PHE A 39 7.15 -5.13 -3.66
CA PHE A 39 8.44 -5.57 -4.22
C PHE A 39 8.92 -4.75 -5.42
N ALA A 40 8.00 -4.10 -6.15
CA ALA A 40 8.37 -3.27 -7.29
C ALA A 40 8.76 -1.84 -6.90
N CYS A 41 8.51 -1.41 -5.66
CA CYS A 41 8.82 -0.06 -5.22
C CYS A 41 10.31 0.05 -4.87
N PRO A 42 11.11 0.86 -5.57
CA PRO A 42 12.55 0.98 -5.28
C PRO A 42 12.81 1.65 -3.93
N GLU A 43 11.94 2.59 -3.56
CA GLU A 43 12.02 3.38 -2.32
C GLU A 43 11.16 2.84 -1.18
N TRP A 44 10.55 1.64 -1.32
CA TRP A 44 9.71 1.02 -0.28
C TRP A 44 8.64 1.97 0.31
N CYS A 45 7.97 2.71 -0.57
CA CYS A 45 6.94 3.69 -0.18
C CYS A 45 5.56 3.07 0.07
N ILE A 46 5.37 1.78 -0.26
CA ILE A 46 4.11 1.05 -0.11
C ILE A 46 4.41 -0.38 0.36
N TYR A 47 3.59 -0.87 1.30
CA TYR A 47 3.65 -2.22 1.83
C TYR A 47 2.23 -2.76 2.08
N ILE A 48 2.08 -4.07 2.23
CA ILE A 48 0.80 -4.71 2.52
C ILE A 48 0.78 -5.08 4.01
N LEU A 49 -0.30 -4.69 4.70
CA LEU A 49 -0.57 -5.09 6.08
C LEU A 49 -1.49 -6.30 6.09
N ASP A 50 -1.13 -7.31 6.89
CA ASP A 50 -2.03 -8.41 7.21
C ASP A 50 -2.84 -8.02 8.45
N GLU A 51 -4.17 -7.90 8.30
CA GLU A 51 -5.06 -7.41 9.36
C GLU A 51 -4.93 -8.22 10.66
N GLU A 52 -4.77 -9.54 10.56
CA GLU A 52 -4.60 -10.43 11.73
C GLU A 52 -3.31 -10.14 12.51
N GLU A 53 -2.22 -9.83 11.82
CA GLU A 53 -0.93 -9.50 12.45
C GLU A 53 -0.99 -8.13 13.14
N GLU A 54 -1.55 -7.11 12.51
CA GLU A 54 -1.67 -5.76 13.10
C GLU A 54 -2.55 -5.76 14.36
N LEU A 55 -3.69 -6.46 14.33
CA LEU A 55 -4.57 -6.63 15.49
C LEU A 55 -3.86 -7.30 16.68
N SER A 56 -2.89 -8.19 16.41
CA SER A 56 -2.08 -8.83 17.45
C SER A 56 -1.02 -7.89 18.02
N ASN A 57 -0.40 -7.08 17.16
CA ASN A 57 0.66 -6.13 17.51
C ASN A 57 0.13 -4.93 18.31
N GLU A 58 -1.08 -4.45 18.00
CA GLU A 58 -1.74 -3.39 18.75
C GLU A 58 -2.11 -3.85 20.18
N LYS A 59 -2.55 -5.10 20.34
CA LYS A 59 -2.83 -5.69 21.66
C LYS A 59 -1.57 -5.90 22.49
N ALA A 60 -0.43 -6.17 21.85
CA ALA A 60 0.85 -6.34 22.54
C ALA A 60 1.50 -5.00 22.96
N LYS A 61 1.05 -3.87 22.40
CA LYS A 61 1.52 -2.52 22.76
C LYS A 61 0.73 -1.87 23.91
N THR A 62 -0.32 -2.51 24.41
CA THR A 62 -1.13 -2.06 25.56
C THR A 62 -0.74 -2.82 26.82
#